data_AF-A0A6P6JVD8-F1
#
_entry.id   AF-A0A6P6JVD8-F1
#
_cell.length_a   1.000
_cell.length_b   1.000
_cell.length_c   1.000
_cell.angle_alpha   90.00
_cell.angle_beta   90.00
_cell.angle_gamma   90.00
#
_symmetry.space_group_name_H-M   'P 1'
#
loop_
_entity.id
_entity.type
_entity.pdbx_description
1 polymer ?
#
loop_
_entity_poly.entity_id
_entity_poly.type
_entity_poly.pdbx_seq_one_letter_code
_entity_poly.pdbx_strand_id
1 'polypeptide(L)'
;MMDLRATGKLLFGLLLLETWMGFIHTLSDLEPVLHETSLLKPKVVIAALARNSEHSLPYFLGCIERLDYPKDRISIWAATDHNIDNTTAMLREWLSGVERLYHSVHLQTMEKEDSYVDELGPKHWPESRFTRVMKLRQAALAAARAQWADYILFADSDNLLTNTQVLNLLMSENRTLVAPMLESRTLYSNFWCGMTSQGYYKRTPHYVPIRNWKRTGCHPVPMIHSTMLIDLRRSASAALAFHPVHHYYLWALDDIMAFAFSARQAGVQMFICNQEHYGYLPLPLNTKQTLEEEVESFSHTVTEALIDFKLETSRYLHIASKPKDTMAFNQVYLINLKRREDRRVRMLRSLEVLGIDFTITDAVDGKALNSTQLRALGIETLPGYKDPYSDRVLTKGEIGCFLSHYNIWKKVVELQQQQVLVLEDDVRFEPSFKSRLNTILEDVKQSGLQWDLIYVGRKRLQIKHPEHLVEGVKNLVIPDYSYWTLGYALSLQGAKTLLEAQPLSKMLPVDEFLPVMFNKHPKEEYMSQFKQRNLKAFSVQPLLLFPTHYTGEPGYFSDTETSTIWDDETVATDWDRHHIRGDRSRGDKSPTPIAENSPRDEL
;
A
#
# COMPACT_ATOMS: atom_id res chain seq x y z
N MET A 1 62.77 -88.01 -9.77
CA MET A 1 61.87 -87.10 -10.53
C MET A 1 60.70 -86.75 -9.64
N MET A 2 60.96 -85.87 -8.67
CA MET A 2 60.00 -85.30 -7.74
C MET A 2 59.75 -83.86 -8.20
N ASP A 3 58.49 -83.46 -8.11
CA ASP A 3 58.08 -82.12 -7.71
C ASP A 3 58.42 -80.92 -8.63
N LEU A 4 57.61 -80.72 -9.68
CA LEU A 4 57.56 -79.44 -10.42
C LEU A 4 56.16 -79.06 -10.93
N ARG A 5 55.10 -79.80 -10.55
CA ARG A 5 53.72 -79.49 -10.97
C ARG A 5 52.84 -78.93 -9.84
N ALA A 6 53.28 -78.97 -8.59
CA ALA A 6 52.54 -78.43 -7.45
C ALA A 6 52.87 -76.95 -7.15
N THR A 7 54.11 -76.52 -7.38
CA THR A 7 54.60 -75.16 -7.10
C THR A 7 54.09 -74.09 -8.07
N GLY A 8 53.83 -74.44 -9.34
CA GLY A 8 53.32 -73.48 -10.33
C GLY A 8 51.85 -73.08 -10.11
N LYS A 9 51.01 -73.95 -9.53
CA LYS A 9 49.60 -73.65 -9.25
C LYS A 9 49.42 -72.80 -7.99
N LEU A 10 50.30 -72.96 -6.99
CA LEU A 10 50.27 -72.14 -5.78
C LEU A 10 50.75 -70.71 -6.04
N LEU A 11 51.82 -70.53 -6.83
CA LEU A 11 52.32 -69.19 -7.18
C LEU A 11 51.32 -68.39 -8.04
N PHE A 12 50.62 -69.05 -8.98
CA PHE A 12 49.61 -68.39 -9.81
C PHE A 12 48.36 -68.01 -9.00
N GLY A 13 47.97 -68.82 -8.01
CA GLY A 13 46.88 -68.53 -7.09
C GLY A 13 47.18 -67.36 -6.14
N LEU A 14 48.42 -67.27 -5.62
CA LEU A 14 48.86 -66.16 -4.76
C LEU A 14 48.98 -64.83 -5.53
N LEU A 15 49.49 -64.86 -6.77
CA LEU A 15 49.58 -63.66 -7.61
C LEU A 15 48.19 -63.13 -8.02
N LEU A 16 47.23 -64.04 -8.24
CA LEU A 16 45.83 -63.69 -8.51
C LEU A 16 45.13 -63.13 -7.27
N LEU A 17 45.46 -63.61 -6.07
CA LEU A 17 44.89 -63.09 -4.81
C LEU A 17 45.46 -61.72 -4.41
N GLU A 18 46.76 -61.47 -4.61
CA GLU A 18 47.33 -60.13 -4.37
C GLU A 18 46.85 -59.10 -5.41
N THR A 19 46.68 -59.51 -6.67
CA THR A 19 46.10 -58.62 -7.70
C THR A 19 44.62 -58.36 -7.46
N TRP A 20 43.86 -59.35 -6.95
CA TRP A 20 42.46 -59.14 -6.53
C TRP A 20 42.33 -58.28 -5.26
N MET A 21 43.15 -58.50 -4.24
CA MET A 21 43.11 -57.67 -3.02
C MET A 21 43.59 -56.24 -3.27
N GLY A 22 44.57 -56.04 -4.17
CA GLY A 22 44.93 -54.72 -4.67
C GLY A 22 43.79 -54.05 -5.45
N PHE A 23 43.05 -54.81 -6.26
CA PHE A 23 41.88 -54.30 -7.00
C PHE A 23 40.70 -53.93 -6.08
N ILE A 24 40.48 -54.73 -5.01
CA ILE A 24 39.44 -54.47 -4.01
C ILE A 24 39.80 -53.27 -3.15
N HIS A 25 41.09 -53.08 -2.79
CA HIS A 25 41.54 -51.88 -2.10
C HIS A 25 41.46 -50.61 -2.98
N THR A 26 41.63 -50.71 -4.30
CA THR A 26 41.37 -49.58 -5.21
C THR A 26 39.89 -49.29 -5.45
N LEU A 27 38.99 -50.24 -5.14
CA LEU A 27 37.54 -50.05 -5.25
C LEU A 27 36.91 -49.49 -3.96
N SER A 28 37.61 -49.57 -2.81
CA SER A 28 37.17 -48.95 -1.56
C SER A 28 37.47 -47.45 -1.46
N ASP A 29 38.27 -46.90 -2.39
CA ASP A 29 38.62 -45.48 -2.48
C ASP A 29 37.80 -44.72 -3.53
N LEU A 30 36.73 -45.32 -4.08
CA LEU A 30 35.79 -44.59 -4.92
C LEU A 30 34.91 -43.73 -4.01
N GLU A 31 35.14 -42.41 -4.03
CA GLU A 31 34.25 -41.44 -3.41
C GLU A 31 32.79 -41.77 -3.77
N PRO A 32 31.87 -41.76 -2.79
CA PRO A 32 30.47 -42.09 -3.06
C PRO A 32 29.95 -41.16 -4.14
N VAL A 33 29.30 -41.73 -5.16
CA VAL A 33 28.65 -40.96 -6.23
C VAL A 33 27.67 -39.99 -5.57
N LEU A 34 27.98 -38.70 -5.66
CA LEU A 34 27.15 -37.64 -5.08
C LEU A 34 25.77 -37.67 -5.74
N HIS A 35 24.74 -37.45 -4.93
CA HIS A 35 23.37 -37.31 -5.43
C HIS A 35 23.28 -36.16 -6.43
N GLU A 36 22.47 -36.35 -7.49
CA GLU A 36 22.23 -35.32 -8.50
C GLU A 36 21.74 -34.02 -7.86
N THR A 37 22.35 -32.89 -8.24
CA THR A 37 21.97 -31.56 -7.75
C THR A 37 20.66 -31.09 -8.39
N SER A 38 19.94 -30.20 -7.71
CA SER A 38 18.72 -29.57 -8.26
C SER A 38 19.00 -28.75 -9.52
N LEU A 39 18.00 -28.66 -10.41
CA LEU A 39 18.06 -27.78 -11.57
C LEU A 39 18.21 -26.31 -11.17
N LEU A 40 19.04 -25.57 -11.91
CA LEU A 40 19.14 -24.13 -11.76
C LEU A 40 17.85 -23.45 -12.22
N LYS A 41 17.44 -22.39 -11.51
CA LYS A 41 16.32 -21.55 -11.95
C LYS A 41 16.66 -20.85 -13.29
N PRO A 42 15.69 -20.54 -14.16
CA PRO A 42 15.92 -19.79 -15.40
C PRO A 42 16.73 -18.49 -15.22
N LYS A 43 17.44 -18.03 -16.26
CA LYS A 43 18.07 -16.70 -16.26
C LYS A 43 17.04 -15.63 -16.58
N VAL A 44 17.02 -14.55 -15.80
CA VAL A 44 16.06 -13.45 -15.97
C VAL A 44 16.80 -12.14 -16.14
N VAL A 45 16.40 -11.34 -17.13
CA VAL A 45 16.77 -9.92 -17.19
C VAL A 45 15.65 -9.09 -16.59
N ILE A 46 15.95 -8.22 -15.63
CA ILE A 46 15.01 -7.19 -15.15
C ILE A 46 15.39 -5.89 -15.83
N ALA A 47 14.48 -5.38 -16.66
CA ALA A 47 14.62 -4.12 -17.37
C ALA A 47 13.87 -3.00 -16.63
N ALA A 48 14.61 -2.01 -16.14
CA ALA A 48 14.08 -0.86 -15.42
C ALA A 48 14.38 0.45 -16.17
N LEU A 49 13.34 1.19 -16.54
CA LEU A 49 13.46 2.51 -17.13
C LEU A 49 13.11 3.56 -16.07
N ALA A 50 13.96 4.57 -15.91
CA ALA A 50 13.76 5.61 -14.91
C ALA A 50 13.89 7.01 -15.53
N ARG A 51 12.84 7.81 -15.30
CA ARG A 51 12.79 9.23 -15.65
C ARG A 51 12.14 9.99 -14.50
N ASN A 52 12.87 10.90 -13.88
CA ASN A 52 12.44 11.69 -12.73
C ASN A 52 11.84 10.82 -11.60
N SER A 53 12.55 9.76 -11.26
CA SER A 53 12.14 8.68 -10.37
C SER A 53 12.88 8.70 -9.02
N GLU A 54 13.50 9.82 -8.62
CA GLU A 54 14.20 9.94 -7.33
C GLU A 54 13.31 9.52 -6.15
N HIS A 55 12.03 9.89 -6.21
CA HIS A 55 11.04 9.61 -5.17
C HIS A 55 10.62 8.13 -5.09
N SER A 56 10.66 7.40 -6.21
CA SER A 56 10.16 6.03 -6.31
C SER A 56 11.26 4.96 -6.25
N LEU A 57 12.45 5.28 -6.76
CA LEU A 57 13.60 4.37 -6.81
C LEU A 57 13.94 3.70 -5.47
N PRO A 58 13.94 4.39 -4.31
CA PRO A 58 14.23 3.75 -3.04
C PRO A 58 13.34 2.53 -2.76
N TYR A 59 12.04 2.67 -3.04
CA TYR A 59 11.05 1.62 -2.78
C TYR A 59 11.06 0.56 -3.88
N PHE A 60 11.11 0.97 -5.15
CA PHE A 60 11.18 0.08 -6.29
C PHE A 60 12.39 -0.86 -6.21
N LEU A 61 13.59 -0.30 -6.00
CA LEU A 61 14.82 -1.09 -5.91
C LEU A 61 14.83 -2.00 -4.67
N GLY A 62 14.25 -1.54 -3.56
CA GLY A 62 14.01 -2.39 -2.40
C GLY A 62 13.15 -3.61 -2.74
N CYS A 63 12.09 -3.44 -3.54
CA CYS A 63 11.28 -4.56 -4.01
C CYS A 63 12.08 -5.54 -4.90
N ILE A 64 12.90 -5.03 -5.82
CA ILE A 64 13.77 -5.87 -6.68
C ILE A 64 14.77 -6.69 -5.84
N GLU A 65 15.38 -6.07 -4.83
CA GLU A 65 16.28 -6.74 -3.90
C GLU A 65 15.62 -7.88 -3.12
N ARG A 66 14.33 -7.73 -2.78
CA ARG A 66 13.59 -8.73 -1.99
C ARG A 66 12.96 -9.86 -2.81
N LEU A 67 13.00 -9.79 -4.15
CA LEU A 67 12.52 -10.88 -5.00
C LEU A 67 13.18 -12.20 -4.59
N ASP A 68 12.37 -13.22 -4.29
CA ASP A 68 12.82 -14.56 -3.93
C ASP A 68 13.22 -15.34 -5.18
N TYR A 69 14.38 -14.94 -5.68
CA TYR A 69 15.01 -15.50 -6.87
C TYR A 69 16.53 -15.37 -6.72
N PRO A 70 17.31 -16.40 -7.14
CA PRO A 70 18.76 -16.35 -7.04
C PRO A 70 19.31 -15.13 -7.78
N LYS A 71 20.04 -14.26 -7.07
CA LYS A 71 20.53 -12.99 -7.64
C LYS A 71 21.55 -13.23 -8.75
N ASP A 72 22.36 -14.27 -8.64
CA ASP A 72 23.28 -14.76 -9.68
C ASP A 72 22.58 -15.30 -10.94
N ARG A 73 21.25 -15.44 -10.91
CA ARG A 73 20.39 -15.77 -12.06
C ARG A 73 19.59 -14.56 -12.58
N ILE A 74 19.77 -13.39 -11.98
CA ILE A 74 19.16 -12.13 -12.41
C ILE A 74 20.23 -11.20 -12.98
N SER A 75 19.99 -10.69 -14.17
CA SER A 75 20.72 -9.59 -14.78
C SER A 75 19.88 -8.31 -14.70
N ILE A 76 20.48 -7.20 -14.27
CA ILE A 76 19.80 -5.91 -14.27
C ILE A 76 20.18 -5.13 -15.52
N TRP A 77 19.19 -4.67 -16.26
CA TRP A 77 19.34 -3.70 -17.34
C TRP A 77 18.58 -2.44 -16.97
N ALA A 78 19.30 -1.37 -16.64
CA ALA A 78 18.71 -0.09 -16.28
C ALA A 78 18.99 0.95 -17.37
N ALA A 79 18.04 1.85 -17.61
CA ALA A 79 18.29 3.02 -18.42
C ALA A 79 17.64 4.27 -17.83
N THR A 80 18.31 5.40 -18.00
CA THR A 80 17.79 6.72 -17.61
C THR A 80 17.54 7.61 -18.80
N ASP A 81 16.57 8.51 -18.64
CA ASP A 81 16.10 9.36 -19.72
C ASP A 81 15.66 10.73 -19.19
N HIS A 82 16.31 11.82 -19.62
CA HIS A 82 15.92 13.21 -19.37
C HIS A 82 15.48 13.50 -17.92
N ASN A 83 16.44 13.38 -17.00
CA ASN A 83 16.26 13.57 -15.57
C ASN A 83 16.66 14.99 -15.14
N ILE A 84 15.79 15.63 -14.35
CA ILE A 84 16.09 16.90 -13.65
C ILE A 84 16.27 16.70 -12.14
N ASP A 85 16.14 15.46 -11.66
CA ASP A 85 16.29 15.05 -10.27
C ASP A 85 17.48 14.10 -10.08
N ASN A 86 17.65 13.52 -8.90
CA ASN A 86 18.81 12.68 -8.56
C ASN A 86 18.74 11.23 -9.12
N THR A 87 17.77 10.91 -9.98
CA THR A 87 17.52 9.56 -10.51
C THR A 87 18.77 8.87 -11.04
N THR A 88 19.55 9.57 -11.87
CA THR A 88 20.73 8.98 -12.51
C THR A 88 21.82 8.64 -11.49
N ALA A 89 22.05 9.50 -10.49
CA ALA A 89 23.05 9.25 -9.47
C ALA A 89 22.64 8.10 -8.55
N MET A 90 21.36 8.04 -8.15
CA MET A 90 20.84 6.95 -7.33
C MET A 90 20.97 5.60 -8.02
N LEU A 91 20.61 5.49 -9.31
CA LEU A 91 20.79 4.24 -10.05
C LEU A 91 22.26 3.83 -10.16
N ARG A 92 23.19 4.78 -10.35
CA ARG A 92 24.63 4.49 -10.36
C ARG A 92 25.11 3.97 -9.01
N GLU A 93 24.70 4.62 -7.92
CA GLU A 93 25.03 4.20 -6.55
C GLU A 93 24.52 2.79 -6.26
N TRP A 94 23.24 2.54 -6.53
CA TRP A 94 22.62 1.24 -6.29
C TRP A 94 23.29 0.13 -7.11
N LEU A 95 23.49 0.33 -8.41
CA LEU A 95 24.12 -0.67 -9.28
C LEU A 95 25.55 -1.00 -8.85
N SER A 96 26.31 0.00 -8.41
CA SER A 96 27.65 -0.21 -7.82
C SER A 96 27.57 -1.07 -6.53
N GLY A 97 26.58 -0.80 -5.68
CA GLY A 97 26.37 -1.56 -4.45
C GLY A 97 25.95 -3.02 -4.67
N VAL A 98 25.23 -3.31 -5.75
CA VAL A 98 24.69 -4.66 -6.03
C VAL A 98 25.44 -5.44 -7.12
N GLU A 99 26.44 -4.85 -7.77
CA GLU A 99 27.18 -5.44 -8.91
C GLU A 99 27.65 -6.87 -8.65
N ARG A 100 28.15 -7.15 -7.44
CA ARG A 100 28.69 -8.47 -7.05
C ARG A 100 27.62 -9.52 -6.72
N LEU A 101 26.36 -9.12 -6.58
CA LEU A 101 25.25 -9.99 -6.20
C LEU A 101 24.49 -10.52 -7.42
N TYR A 102 24.32 -9.66 -8.42
CA TYR A 102 23.58 -9.99 -9.64
C TYR A 102 24.49 -10.63 -10.68
N HIS A 103 23.91 -11.40 -11.60
CA HIS A 103 24.64 -12.04 -12.71
C HIS A 103 25.42 -11.02 -13.55
N SER A 104 24.75 -9.91 -13.86
CA SER A 104 25.31 -8.76 -14.54
C SER A 104 24.46 -7.53 -14.25
N VAL A 105 25.09 -6.36 -14.29
CA VAL A 105 24.41 -5.06 -14.18
C VAL A 105 24.82 -4.20 -15.38
N HIS A 106 23.85 -3.50 -15.95
CA HIS A 106 24.08 -2.57 -17.05
C HIS A 106 23.30 -1.29 -16.82
N LEU A 107 23.93 -0.14 -17.04
CA LEU A 107 23.29 1.17 -17.01
C LEU A 107 23.51 1.88 -18.33
N GLN A 108 22.42 2.23 -19.00
CA GLN A 108 22.43 3.15 -20.12
C GLN A 108 21.99 4.54 -19.67
N THR A 109 22.92 5.49 -19.60
CA THR A 109 22.60 6.89 -19.27
C THR A 109 22.56 7.78 -20.51
N MET A 110 21.85 8.89 -20.39
CA MET A 110 21.94 10.01 -21.31
C MET A 110 22.46 11.23 -20.55
N GLU A 111 23.54 11.85 -21.04
CA GLU A 111 24.31 12.79 -20.21
C GLU A 111 24.10 14.27 -20.53
N LYS A 112 23.10 14.67 -21.33
CA LYS A 112 23.10 16.04 -21.89
C LYS A 112 21.77 16.78 -22.01
N GLU A 113 20.62 16.12 -21.88
CA GLU A 113 19.34 16.78 -22.11
C GLU A 113 18.40 16.50 -20.94
N ASP A 114 17.89 17.59 -20.36
CA ASP A 114 16.99 17.59 -19.20
C ASP A 114 15.52 17.41 -19.61
N SER A 115 15.22 17.70 -20.87
CA SER A 115 13.87 17.71 -21.43
C SER A 115 13.84 17.43 -22.93
N TYR A 116 12.72 16.92 -23.43
CA TYR A 116 12.47 16.82 -24.87
C TYR A 116 12.07 18.17 -25.47
N VAL A 117 12.50 18.45 -26.71
CA VAL A 117 12.26 19.74 -27.39
C VAL A 117 10.76 20.08 -27.53
N ASP A 118 9.93 19.07 -27.72
CA ASP A 118 8.49 19.15 -27.91
C ASP A 118 7.67 18.85 -26.64
N GLU A 119 8.32 18.77 -25.47
CA GLU A 119 7.59 18.57 -24.22
C GLU A 119 7.17 19.88 -23.55
N LEU A 120 5.98 19.88 -22.91
CA LEU A 120 5.43 21.04 -22.20
C LEU A 120 5.78 21.03 -20.72
N GLY A 121 6.29 19.91 -20.22
CA GLY A 121 6.56 19.64 -18.82
C GLY A 121 6.94 18.17 -18.61
N PRO A 122 7.37 17.80 -17.39
CA PRO A 122 7.94 16.48 -17.10
C PRO A 122 6.95 15.31 -17.26
N LYS A 123 5.63 15.60 -17.25
CA LYS A 123 4.55 14.64 -17.45
C LYS A 123 3.93 14.66 -18.84
N HIS A 124 4.42 15.51 -19.74
CA HIS A 124 4.02 15.45 -21.14
C HIS A 124 4.64 14.22 -21.82
N TRP A 125 3.83 13.54 -22.64
CA TRP A 125 4.25 12.41 -23.48
C TRP A 125 4.19 12.79 -24.97
N PRO A 126 5.19 13.54 -25.48
CA PRO A 126 5.29 13.80 -26.90
C PRO A 126 5.76 12.57 -27.69
N GLU A 127 5.60 12.61 -29.02
CA GLU A 127 6.01 11.52 -29.92
C GLU A 127 7.51 11.17 -29.79
N SER A 128 8.35 12.19 -29.55
CA SER A 128 9.80 12.02 -29.31
C SER A 128 10.07 11.14 -28.09
N ARG A 129 9.34 11.36 -26.98
CA ARG A 129 9.42 10.57 -25.75
C ARG A 129 8.91 9.15 -25.96
N PHE A 130 7.74 8.98 -26.59
CA PHE A 130 7.24 7.63 -26.92
C PHE A 130 8.27 6.85 -27.74
N THR A 131 8.81 7.47 -28.79
CA THR A 131 9.85 6.88 -29.65
C THR A 131 11.09 6.47 -28.85
N ARG A 132 11.55 7.32 -27.94
CA ARG A 132 12.72 7.07 -27.11
C ARG A 132 12.49 5.91 -26.13
N VAL A 133 11.37 5.90 -25.42
CA VAL A 133 11.00 4.81 -24.50
C VAL A 133 10.89 3.47 -25.23
N MET A 134 10.23 3.44 -26.40
CA MET A 134 10.16 2.23 -27.23
C MET A 134 11.55 1.74 -27.68
N LYS A 135 12.46 2.65 -28.06
CA LYS A 135 13.84 2.29 -28.40
C LYS A 135 14.60 1.72 -27.21
N LEU A 136 14.42 2.27 -26.01
CA LEU A 136 15.04 1.76 -24.78
C LEU A 136 14.50 0.37 -24.41
N ARG A 137 13.17 0.17 -24.45
CA ARG A 137 12.56 -1.17 -24.22
C ARG A 137 13.05 -2.19 -25.26
N GLN A 138 13.18 -1.77 -26.52
CA GLN A 138 13.73 -2.62 -27.58
C GLN A 138 15.20 -2.98 -27.34
N ALA A 139 16.02 -2.03 -26.89
CA ALA A 139 17.42 -2.26 -26.56
C ALA A 139 17.56 -3.26 -25.39
N ALA A 140 16.73 -3.15 -24.35
CA ALA A 140 16.67 -4.10 -23.26
C ALA A 140 16.31 -5.52 -23.74
N LEU A 141 15.29 -5.64 -24.60
CA LEU A 141 14.88 -6.91 -25.19
C LEU A 141 15.99 -7.55 -26.03
N ALA A 142 16.68 -6.74 -26.84
CA ALA A 142 17.81 -7.20 -27.65
C ALA A 142 18.98 -7.64 -26.75
N ALA A 143 19.29 -6.89 -25.70
CA ALA A 143 20.34 -7.21 -24.74
C ALA A 143 20.04 -8.52 -23.99
N ALA A 144 18.79 -8.77 -23.61
CA ALA A 144 18.39 -10.02 -22.96
C ALA A 144 18.54 -11.23 -23.90
N ARG A 145 18.15 -11.09 -25.16
CA ARG A 145 18.36 -12.13 -26.18
C ARG A 145 19.85 -12.40 -26.42
N ALA A 146 20.67 -11.36 -26.51
CA ALA A 146 22.12 -11.49 -26.69
C ALA A 146 22.82 -12.18 -25.51
N GLN A 147 22.28 -12.03 -24.29
CA GLN A 147 22.75 -12.71 -23.08
C GLN A 147 22.21 -14.13 -22.91
N TRP A 148 21.40 -14.63 -23.84
CA TRP A 148 20.73 -15.93 -23.72
C TRP A 148 19.90 -16.03 -22.44
N ALA A 149 19.22 -14.95 -22.07
CA ALA A 149 18.27 -14.96 -20.96
C ALA A 149 17.05 -15.81 -21.32
N ASP A 150 16.53 -16.56 -20.35
CA ASP A 150 15.32 -17.35 -20.52
C ASP A 150 14.07 -16.45 -20.46
N TYR A 151 14.12 -15.41 -19.63
CA TYR A 151 13.03 -14.46 -19.44
C TYR A 151 13.54 -13.02 -19.38
N ILE A 152 12.66 -12.08 -19.73
CA ILE A 152 12.84 -10.66 -19.42
C ILE A 152 11.58 -10.12 -18.71
N LEU A 153 11.78 -9.48 -17.55
CA LEU A 153 10.77 -8.72 -16.84
C LEU A 153 10.99 -7.24 -17.12
N PHE A 154 10.05 -6.60 -17.78
CA PHE A 154 9.96 -5.14 -17.79
C PHE A 154 9.24 -4.69 -16.54
N ALA A 155 9.80 -3.74 -15.80
CA ALA A 155 9.16 -3.13 -14.65
C ALA A 155 9.41 -1.61 -14.65
N ASP A 156 8.34 -0.83 -14.76
CA ASP A 156 8.39 0.62 -14.58
C ASP A 156 8.87 0.93 -13.14
N SER A 157 9.69 1.98 -13.00
CA SER A 157 10.46 2.30 -11.78
C SER A 157 9.61 2.84 -10.62
N ASP A 158 8.31 2.95 -10.81
CA ASP A 158 7.29 3.33 -9.82
C ASP A 158 6.33 2.18 -9.47
N ASN A 159 6.52 0.99 -10.02
CA ASN A 159 5.72 -0.19 -9.67
C ASN A 159 6.30 -0.93 -8.46
N LEU A 160 5.52 -1.01 -7.38
CA LEU A 160 5.92 -1.65 -6.13
C LEU A 160 5.57 -3.13 -6.14
N LEU A 161 6.50 -3.99 -6.57
CA LEU A 161 6.36 -5.46 -6.53
C LEU A 161 6.51 -5.98 -5.09
N THR A 162 5.44 -5.87 -4.29
CA THR A 162 5.45 -6.28 -2.88
C THR A 162 5.50 -7.80 -2.70
N ASN A 163 5.03 -8.57 -3.69
CA ASN A 163 5.09 -10.02 -3.65
C ASN A 163 6.46 -10.54 -4.13
N THR A 164 7.25 -11.07 -3.20
CA THR A 164 8.60 -11.58 -3.47
C THR A 164 8.63 -12.79 -4.42
N GLN A 165 7.51 -13.51 -4.56
CA GLN A 165 7.38 -14.68 -5.43
C GLN A 165 6.94 -14.35 -6.85
N VAL A 166 6.73 -13.07 -7.21
CA VAL A 166 6.15 -12.66 -8.50
C VAL A 166 6.82 -13.32 -9.72
N LEU A 167 8.15 -13.44 -9.74
CA LEU A 167 8.86 -14.12 -10.83
C LEU A 167 8.47 -15.60 -10.93
N ASN A 168 8.50 -16.33 -9.81
CA ASN A 168 8.19 -17.75 -9.78
C ASN A 168 6.74 -18.01 -10.18
N LEU A 169 5.81 -17.19 -9.66
CA LEU A 169 4.38 -17.29 -9.95
C LEU A 169 4.09 -17.03 -11.43
N LEU A 170 4.60 -15.93 -11.99
CA LEU A 170 4.38 -15.61 -13.41
C LEU A 170 5.02 -16.64 -14.36
N MET A 171 6.19 -17.19 -14.01
CA MET A 171 6.81 -18.27 -14.78
C MET A 171 5.98 -19.56 -14.75
N SER A 172 5.34 -19.87 -13.62
CA SER A 172 4.52 -21.07 -13.45
C SER A 172 3.27 -21.10 -14.33
N GLU A 173 2.78 -19.92 -14.73
CA GLU A 173 1.65 -19.78 -15.66
C GLU A 173 1.97 -20.26 -17.08
N ASN A 174 3.26 -20.45 -17.39
CA ASN A 174 3.73 -21.06 -18.63
C ASN A 174 3.17 -20.35 -19.89
N ARG A 175 3.16 -19.01 -19.85
CA ARG A 175 2.72 -18.13 -20.95
C ARG A 175 3.89 -17.39 -21.58
N THR A 176 3.77 -17.06 -22.87
CA THR A 176 4.78 -16.27 -23.58
C THR A 176 4.88 -14.83 -23.05
N LEU A 177 3.75 -14.23 -22.70
CA LEU A 177 3.66 -12.82 -22.29
C LEU A 177 2.58 -12.68 -21.21
N VAL A 178 2.99 -12.33 -20.00
CA VAL A 178 2.13 -12.27 -18.81
C VAL A 178 2.47 -11.06 -17.95
N ALA A 179 1.48 -10.44 -17.33
CA ALA A 179 1.65 -9.38 -16.34
C ALA A 179 1.06 -9.77 -14.98
N PRO A 180 1.68 -9.35 -13.87
CA PRO A 180 1.02 -9.34 -12.57
C PRO A 180 0.00 -8.19 -12.53
N MET A 181 -1.20 -8.44 -12.03
CA MET A 181 -2.16 -7.36 -11.78
C MET A 181 -1.68 -6.54 -10.58
N LEU A 182 -1.41 -5.25 -10.84
CA LEU A 182 -0.99 -4.30 -9.82
C LEU A 182 -2.18 -3.48 -9.35
N GLU A 183 -2.24 -3.23 -8.04
CA GLU A 183 -3.31 -2.47 -7.40
C GLU A 183 -3.04 -0.96 -7.47
N SER A 184 -4.05 -0.19 -7.86
CA SER A 184 -4.07 1.26 -7.67
C SER A 184 -5.24 1.68 -6.77
N ARG A 185 -5.28 2.96 -6.41
CA ARG A 185 -6.37 3.52 -5.61
C ARG A 185 -7.75 3.41 -6.28
N THR A 186 -7.81 3.72 -7.58
CA THR A 186 -9.07 3.74 -8.34
C THR A 186 -9.21 2.46 -9.16
N LEU A 187 -10.20 2.42 -10.06
CA LEU A 187 -10.30 1.33 -11.02
C LEU A 187 -9.17 1.34 -12.06
N TYR A 188 -8.23 2.28 -12.05
CA TYR A 188 -7.05 2.22 -12.90
C TYR A 188 -6.24 0.93 -12.65
N SER A 189 -5.63 0.37 -13.68
CA SER A 189 -4.80 -0.83 -13.59
C SER A 189 -3.91 -0.98 -14.81
N ASN A 190 -2.98 -1.92 -14.74
CA ASN A 190 -2.00 -2.20 -15.77
C ASN A 190 -2.48 -3.12 -16.92
N PHE A 191 -3.79 -3.17 -17.18
CA PHE A 191 -4.38 -3.98 -18.25
C PHE A 191 -5.70 -3.40 -18.76
N TRP A 192 -6.09 -3.76 -20.00
CA TRP A 192 -7.41 -3.47 -20.55
C TRP A 192 -8.14 -4.75 -20.92
N CYS A 193 -9.45 -4.84 -20.66
CA CYS A 193 -10.27 -5.97 -21.12
C CYS A 193 -10.89 -5.79 -22.51
N GLY A 194 -10.67 -4.65 -23.15
CA GLY A 194 -11.24 -4.33 -24.46
C GLY A 194 -10.50 -3.19 -25.13
N MET A 195 -10.49 -3.23 -26.46
CA MET A 195 -9.95 -2.17 -27.31
C MET A 195 -10.96 -1.84 -28.43
N THR A 196 -10.97 -0.58 -28.88
CA THR A 196 -11.70 -0.16 -30.07
C THR A 196 -10.98 -0.58 -31.35
N SER A 197 -11.59 -0.40 -32.52
CA SER A 197 -10.94 -0.65 -33.81
C SER A 197 -9.74 0.29 -34.07
N GLN A 198 -9.73 1.47 -33.43
CA GLN A 198 -8.62 2.42 -33.45
C GLN A 198 -7.59 2.16 -32.33
N GLY A 199 -7.74 1.07 -31.57
CA GLY A 199 -6.77 0.66 -30.55
C GLY A 199 -6.93 1.34 -29.19
N TYR A 200 -7.93 2.18 -28.98
CA TYR A 200 -8.14 2.85 -27.68
C TYR A 200 -8.83 1.94 -26.67
N TYR A 201 -8.71 2.32 -25.40
CA TYR A 201 -9.36 1.67 -24.28
C TYR A 201 -10.87 1.48 -24.48
N LYS A 202 -11.38 0.28 -24.13
CA LYS A 202 -12.82 -0.03 -24.07
C LYS A 202 -13.15 -0.83 -22.81
N ARG A 203 -13.95 -0.26 -21.90
CA ARG A 203 -14.46 -0.97 -20.72
C ARG A 203 -15.36 -2.13 -21.15
N THR A 204 -15.17 -3.29 -20.53
CA THR A 204 -16.03 -4.46 -20.73
C THR A 204 -16.57 -4.96 -19.37
N PRO A 205 -17.65 -5.77 -19.36
CA PRO A 205 -18.19 -6.35 -18.12
C PRO A 205 -17.22 -7.24 -17.35
N HIS A 206 -16.13 -7.69 -17.99
CA HIS A 206 -15.10 -8.52 -17.34
C HIS A 206 -14.13 -7.72 -16.47
N TYR A 207 -13.98 -6.41 -16.73
CA TYR A 207 -12.93 -5.61 -16.10
C TYR A 207 -13.08 -5.53 -14.58
N VAL A 208 -14.24 -5.04 -14.10
CA VAL A 208 -14.46 -4.81 -12.67
C VAL A 208 -14.36 -6.10 -11.84
N PRO A 209 -14.92 -7.25 -12.27
CA PRO A 209 -14.73 -8.51 -11.56
C PRO A 209 -13.27 -8.97 -11.47
N ILE A 210 -12.47 -8.79 -12.52
CA ILE A 210 -11.03 -9.13 -12.50
C ILE A 210 -10.28 -8.15 -11.59
N ARG A 211 -10.48 -6.84 -11.78
CA ARG A 211 -9.80 -5.77 -11.02
C ARG A 211 -10.05 -5.81 -9.51
N ASN A 212 -11.22 -6.27 -9.09
CA ASN A 212 -11.62 -6.36 -7.68
C ASN A 212 -11.48 -7.79 -7.11
N TRP A 213 -10.69 -8.67 -7.75
CA TRP A 213 -10.47 -10.06 -7.33
C TRP A 213 -11.77 -10.89 -7.16
N LYS A 214 -12.90 -10.45 -7.73
CA LYS A 214 -14.15 -11.26 -7.76
C LYS A 214 -14.07 -12.40 -8.77
N ARG A 215 -13.17 -12.29 -9.75
CA ARG A 215 -12.79 -13.36 -10.68
C ARG A 215 -11.27 -13.47 -10.71
N THR A 216 -10.73 -14.44 -9.98
CA THR A 216 -9.30 -14.72 -9.90
C THR A 216 -8.82 -15.67 -11.01
N GLY A 217 -7.56 -15.56 -11.42
CA GLY A 217 -6.93 -16.37 -12.47
C GLY A 217 -5.92 -15.59 -13.32
N CYS A 218 -5.47 -16.21 -14.40
CA CYS A 218 -4.74 -15.53 -15.47
C CYS A 218 -5.64 -15.38 -16.71
N HIS A 219 -6.01 -14.14 -17.01
CA HIS A 219 -7.06 -13.81 -17.98
C HIS A 219 -6.43 -13.32 -19.29
N PRO A 220 -6.87 -13.82 -20.45
CA PRO A 220 -6.47 -13.27 -21.73
C PRO A 220 -7.02 -11.86 -21.89
N VAL A 221 -6.16 -10.91 -22.20
CA VAL A 221 -6.51 -9.49 -22.35
C VAL A 221 -5.87 -8.91 -23.61
N PRO A 222 -6.50 -7.94 -24.27
CA PRO A 222 -5.93 -7.30 -25.46
C PRO A 222 -4.75 -6.37 -25.17
N MET A 223 -4.51 -5.97 -23.91
CA MET A 223 -3.37 -5.11 -23.56
C MET A 223 -2.98 -5.29 -22.09
N ILE A 224 -1.66 -5.35 -21.84
CA ILE A 224 -1.01 -5.21 -20.53
C ILE A 224 0.11 -4.19 -20.65
N HIS A 225 0.42 -3.47 -19.57
CA HIS A 225 1.51 -2.50 -19.55
C HIS A 225 2.24 -2.44 -18.20
N SER A 226 3.23 -1.56 -18.13
CA SER A 226 4.06 -1.20 -16.96
C SER A 226 4.91 -2.29 -16.31
N THR A 227 4.33 -3.45 -15.96
CA THR A 227 5.10 -4.62 -15.56
C THR A 227 4.65 -5.85 -16.30
N MET A 228 5.57 -6.50 -17.00
CA MET A 228 5.29 -7.69 -17.80
C MET A 228 6.52 -8.60 -17.93
N LEU A 229 6.29 -9.91 -17.92
CA LEU A 229 7.27 -10.96 -18.10
C LEU A 229 7.10 -11.58 -19.49
N ILE A 230 8.20 -11.70 -20.23
CA ILE A 230 8.27 -12.39 -21.52
C ILE A 230 9.13 -13.65 -21.37
N ASP A 231 8.61 -14.79 -21.81
CA ASP A 231 9.36 -16.04 -21.96
C ASP A 231 10.08 -16.05 -23.32
N LEU A 232 11.39 -15.81 -23.30
CA LEU A 232 12.23 -15.70 -24.49
C LEU A 232 12.58 -17.06 -25.10
N ARG A 233 12.33 -18.16 -24.38
CA ARG A 233 12.58 -19.52 -24.89
C ARG A 233 11.53 -19.95 -25.90
N ARG A 234 10.37 -19.28 -25.92
CA ARG A 234 9.28 -19.57 -26.86
C ARG A 234 9.54 -18.89 -28.18
N SER A 235 9.52 -19.65 -29.28
CA SER A 235 9.79 -19.14 -30.63
C SER A 235 8.89 -17.95 -31.02
N ALA A 236 7.62 -17.93 -30.59
CA ALA A 236 6.70 -16.82 -30.83
C ALA A 236 7.19 -15.48 -30.25
N SER A 237 7.98 -15.50 -29.17
CA SER A 237 8.57 -14.29 -28.58
C SER A 237 9.56 -13.58 -29.50
N ALA A 238 10.14 -14.27 -30.49
CA ALA A 238 11.13 -13.71 -31.40
C ALA A 238 10.57 -12.58 -32.27
N ALA A 239 9.27 -12.63 -32.57
CA ALA A 239 8.57 -11.62 -33.37
C ALA A 239 8.10 -10.41 -32.53
N LEU A 240 8.20 -10.45 -31.20
CA LEU A 240 7.87 -9.31 -30.34
C LEU A 240 8.91 -8.19 -30.52
N ALA A 241 8.41 -6.98 -30.72
CA ALA A 241 9.22 -5.76 -30.85
C ALA A 241 8.49 -4.54 -30.26
N PHE A 242 9.24 -3.69 -29.57
CA PHE A 242 8.81 -2.35 -29.17
C PHE A 242 9.15 -1.30 -30.24
N HIS A 243 10.24 -1.51 -30.99
CA HIS A 243 10.71 -0.60 -32.02
C HIS A 243 11.51 -1.35 -33.11
N PRO A 244 11.47 -0.94 -34.40
CA PRO A 244 10.54 0.04 -34.98
C PRO A 244 9.09 -0.43 -34.85
N VAL A 245 8.16 0.52 -34.88
CA VAL A 245 6.74 0.19 -34.86
C VAL A 245 6.38 -0.61 -36.11
N HIS A 246 5.46 -1.57 -35.98
CA HIS A 246 5.03 -2.42 -37.09
C HIS A 246 4.49 -1.56 -38.26
N HIS A 247 4.82 -1.91 -39.52
CA HIS A 247 4.46 -1.10 -40.71
C HIS A 247 2.94 -0.94 -40.99
N TYR A 248 2.09 -1.66 -40.26
CA TYR A 248 0.63 -1.62 -40.35
C TYR A 248 0.01 -0.91 -39.13
N TYR A 249 0.84 -0.39 -38.24
CA TYR A 249 0.37 0.43 -37.14
C TYR A 249 0.01 1.81 -37.69
N LEU A 250 -1.28 2.12 -37.70
CA LEU A 250 -1.84 3.37 -38.23
C LEU A 250 -2.50 4.22 -37.14
N TRP A 251 -2.28 3.87 -35.87
CA TRP A 251 -2.87 4.58 -34.73
C TRP A 251 -1.96 5.70 -34.25
N ALA A 252 -2.45 6.51 -33.32
CA ALA A 252 -1.63 7.49 -32.63
C ALA A 252 -0.42 6.79 -31.97
N LEU A 253 0.73 7.45 -31.99
CA LEU A 253 1.94 6.88 -31.41
C LEU A 253 1.82 6.85 -29.89
N ASP A 254 1.83 5.65 -29.35
CA ASP A 254 1.76 5.36 -27.93
C ASP A 254 2.48 4.02 -27.72
N ASP A 255 3.36 3.94 -26.71
CA ASP A 255 4.26 2.81 -26.54
C ASP A 255 3.53 1.52 -26.13
N ILE A 256 2.48 1.64 -25.32
CA ILE A 256 1.71 0.50 -24.83
C ILE A 256 0.78 -0.03 -25.93
N MET A 257 0.19 0.85 -26.73
CA MET A 257 -0.62 0.48 -27.89
C MET A 257 0.22 -0.13 -29.00
N ALA A 258 1.40 0.43 -29.28
CA ALA A 258 2.34 -0.09 -30.27
C ALA A 258 2.82 -1.50 -29.92
N PHE A 259 3.16 -1.74 -28.65
CA PHE A 259 3.57 -3.07 -28.21
C PHE A 259 2.42 -4.08 -28.22
N ALA A 260 1.22 -3.69 -27.78
CA ALA A 260 0.04 -4.55 -27.85
C ALA A 260 -0.29 -4.96 -29.29
N PHE A 261 -0.17 -4.02 -30.23
CA PHE A 261 -0.32 -4.31 -31.65
C PHE A 261 0.76 -5.27 -32.15
N SER A 262 2.03 -5.06 -31.78
CA SER A 262 3.13 -5.96 -32.12
C SER A 262 2.88 -7.38 -31.62
N ALA A 263 2.49 -7.55 -30.35
CA ALA A 263 2.14 -8.85 -29.77
C ALA A 263 1.01 -9.54 -30.54
N ARG A 264 -0.03 -8.79 -30.92
CA ARG A 264 -1.14 -9.32 -31.73
C ARG A 264 -0.67 -9.78 -33.12
N GLN A 265 0.17 -9.00 -33.81
CA GLN A 265 0.72 -9.39 -35.12
C GLN A 265 1.64 -10.61 -35.02
N ALA A 266 2.36 -10.75 -33.91
CA ALA A 266 3.18 -11.92 -33.60
C ALA A 266 2.35 -13.16 -33.21
N GLY A 267 1.01 -13.06 -33.12
CA GLY A 267 0.15 -14.15 -32.65
C GLY A 267 0.33 -14.47 -31.16
N VAL A 268 0.85 -13.53 -30.38
CA VAL A 268 1.12 -13.70 -28.94
C VAL A 268 -0.02 -13.09 -28.13
N GLN A 269 -0.75 -13.93 -27.41
CA GLN A 269 -1.78 -13.51 -26.46
C GLN A 269 -1.13 -12.95 -25.18
N MET A 270 -1.57 -11.76 -24.76
CA MET A 270 -1.24 -11.17 -23.46
C MET A 270 -2.16 -11.71 -22.36
N PHE A 271 -1.60 -11.93 -21.17
CA PHE A 271 -2.34 -12.39 -19.99
C PHE A 271 -2.12 -11.46 -18.79
N ILE A 272 -3.17 -11.22 -18.01
CA ILE A 272 -3.09 -10.54 -16.71
C ILE A 272 -3.43 -11.53 -15.60
N CYS A 273 -2.58 -11.62 -14.59
CA CYS A 273 -2.75 -12.57 -13.49
C CYS A 273 -3.11 -11.86 -12.19
N ASN A 274 -4.18 -12.31 -11.54
CA ASN A 274 -4.67 -11.76 -10.26
C ASN A 274 -4.96 -12.86 -9.22
N GLN A 275 -4.27 -14.00 -9.29
CA GLN A 275 -4.41 -15.05 -8.26
C GLN A 275 -3.85 -14.62 -6.90
N GLU A 276 -2.80 -13.80 -6.91
CA GLU A 276 -2.17 -13.24 -5.71
C GLU A 276 -2.27 -11.72 -5.75
N HIS A 277 -2.02 -11.09 -4.59
CA HIS A 277 -1.69 -9.68 -4.55
C HIS A 277 -0.21 -9.53 -4.92
N TYR A 278 0.08 -8.92 -6.07
CA TYR A 278 1.43 -8.86 -6.62
C TYR A 278 2.18 -7.56 -6.29
N GLY A 279 1.45 -6.47 -6.04
CA GLY A 279 2.04 -5.16 -5.89
C GLY A 279 1.08 -4.01 -6.18
N TYR A 280 1.66 -2.81 -6.19
CA TYR A 280 0.94 -1.56 -6.40
C TYR A 280 1.52 -0.75 -7.56
N LEU A 281 0.69 0.09 -8.18
CA LEU A 281 1.11 1.10 -9.15
C LEU A 281 0.46 2.47 -8.85
N PRO A 282 1.15 3.58 -9.11
CA PRO A 282 0.56 4.91 -8.97
C PRO A 282 -0.48 5.19 -10.05
N LEU A 283 -1.28 6.24 -9.83
CA LEU A 283 -2.17 6.77 -10.86
C LEU A 283 -1.37 7.61 -11.86
N PRO A 284 -1.67 7.54 -13.16
CA PRO A 284 -1.03 8.38 -14.15
C PRO A 284 -1.43 9.83 -13.93
N LEU A 285 -0.47 10.74 -14.11
CA LEU A 285 -0.68 12.17 -13.95
C LEU A 285 -1.04 12.83 -15.28
N ASN A 286 -1.72 13.97 -15.17
CA ASN A 286 -2.04 14.84 -16.29
C ASN A 286 -0.78 15.55 -16.81
N THR A 287 -0.77 15.87 -18.11
CA THR A 287 0.34 16.54 -18.81
C THR A 287 0.88 17.80 -18.13
N LYS A 288 0.03 18.56 -17.42
CA LYS A 288 0.38 19.83 -16.79
C LYS A 288 0.92 19.69 -15.36
N GLN A 289 0.89 18.48 -14.81
CA GLN A 289 1.29 18.27 -13.41
C GLN A 289 2.81 18.28 -13.25
N THR A 290 3.25 18.69 -12.06
CA THR A 290 4.67 18.86 -11.73
C THR A 290 5.29 17.58 -11.14
N LEU A 291 6.60 17.60 -10.90
CA LEU A 291 7.27 16.50 -10.18
C LEU A 291 6.89 16.47 -8.71
N GLU A 292 6.63 17.62 -8.09
CA GLU A 292 6.20 17.69 -6.69
C GLU A 292 4.83 17.02 -6.50
N GLU A 293 3.91 17.24 -7.43
CA GLU A 293 2.60 16.56 -7.44
C GLU A 293 2.74 15.04 -7.65
N GLU A 294 3.74 14.60 -8.42
CA GLU A 294 4.06 13.17 -8.53
C GLU A 294 4.60 12.59 -7.25
N VAL A 295 5.55 13.26 -6.59
CA VAL A 295 6.10 12.85 -5.31
C VAL A 295 4.99 12.70 -4.28
N GLU A 296 4.04 13.63 -4.27
CA GLU A 296 2.88 13.59 -3.39
C GLU A 296 1.91 12.45 -3.73
N SER A 297 1.62 12.23 -5.01
CA SER A 297 0.80 11.11 -5.50
C SER A 297 1.44 9.76 -5.17
N PHE A 298 2.75 9.61 -5.38
CA PHE A 298 3.49 8.38 -5.10
C PHE A 298 3.60 8.11 -3.60
N SER A 299 3.75 9.15 -2.78
CA SER A 299 3.72 9.03 -1.32
C SER A 299 2.44 8.33 -0.85
N HIS A 300 1.29 8.62 -1.49
CA HIS A 300 0.05 7.91 -1.22
C HIS A 300 0.14 6.41 -1.56
N THR A 301 0.65 6.06 -2.75
CA THR A 301 0.87 4.64 -3.15
C THR A 301 1.72 3.89 -2.13
N VAL A 302 2.77 4.53 -1.60
CA VAL A 302 3.61 3.98 -0.53
C VAL A 302 2.83 3.79 0.76
N THR A 303 2.07 4.80 1.21
CA THR A 303 1.27 4.69 2.45
C THR A 303 0.16 3.65 2.35
N GLU A 304 -0.38 3.42 1.16
CA GLU A 304 -1.35 2.36 0.89
C GLU A 304 -0.71 0.98 0.95
N ALA A 305 0.44 0.80 0.29
CA ALA A 305 1.18 -0.46 0.36
C ALA A 305 1.60 -0.83 1.79
N LEU A 306 1.89 0.18 2.63
CA LEU A 306 2.25 -0.01 4.04
C LEU A 306 1.12 -0.55 4.92
N ILE A 307 -0.15 -0.54 4.45
CA ILE A 307 -1.28 -1.11 5.21
C ILE A 307 -1.11 -2.62 5.33
N ASP A 308 -0.84 -3.29 4.21
CA ASP A 308 -0.80 -4.76 4.13
C ASP A 308 0.62 -5.32 4.08
N PHE A 309 1.61 -4.50 3.69
CA PHE A 309 2.97 -4.97 3.42
C PHE A 309 4.04 -4.18 4.15
N LYS A 310 5.08 -4.89 4.60
CA LYS A 310 6.32 -4.28 5.06
C LYS A 310 7.13 -3.80 3.87
N LEU A 311 6.87 -2.57 3.46
CA LEU A 311 7.65 -1.93 2.42
C LEU A 311 8.95 -1.36 3.02
N GLU A 312 10.09 -1.78 2.48
CA GLU A 312 11.42 -1.30 2.88
C GLU A 312 12.12 -0.71 1.66
N THR A 313 12.88 0.35 1.88
CA THR A 313 13.71 0.95 0.86
C THR A 313 14.97 0.12 0.62
N SER A 314 15.64 0.34 -0.51
CA SER A 314 16.95 -0.25 -0.80
C SER A 314 17.95 0.02 0.33
N ARG A 315 18.72 -0.99 0.70
CA ARG A 315 19.86 -0.86 1.63
C ARG A 315 21.17 -0.43 0.95
N TYR A 316 21.18 -0.40 -0.38
CA TYR A 316 22.32 0.02 -1.21
C TYR A 316 22.17 1.45 -1.73
N LEU A 317 21.22 2.21 -1.17
CA LEU A 317 21.02 3.61 -1.48
C LEU A 317 21.13 4.45 -0.22
N HIS A 318 21.86 5.54 -0.32
CA HIS A 318 21.74 6.62 0.63
C HIS A 318 20.48 7.45 0.34
N ILE A 319 19.58 7.49 1.32
CA ILE A 319 18.34 8.26 1.23
C ILE A 319 18.46 9.45 2.17
N ALA A 320 18.42 10.65 1.61
CA ALA A 320 18.40 11.86 2.41
C ALA A 320 17.13 11.90 3.27
N SER A 321 17.27 12.29 4.54
CA SER A 321 16.11 12.48 5.41
C SER A 321 15.24 13.60 4.83
N LYS A 322 13.96 13.30 4.63
CA LYS A 322 12.98 14.32 4.22
C LYS A 322 12.80 15.32 5.36
N PRO A 323 12.70 16.63 5.07
CA PRO A 323 12.29 17.61 6.08
C PRO A 323 10.93 17.23 6.66
N LYS A 324 10.81 17.32 7.98
CA LYS A 324 9.56 17.07 8.70
C LYS A 324 9.06 18.38 9.30
N ASP A 325 7.76 18.57 9.25
CA ASP A 325 7.09 19.70 9.89
C ASP A 325 5.74 19.27 10.46
N THR A 326 5.18 20.12 11.31
CA THR A 326 3.85 19.95 11.91
C THR A 326 2.76 20.69 11.15
N MET A 327 2.98 21.05 9.86
CA MET A 327 2.04 21.83 9.06
C MET A 327 1.71 23.18 9.74
N ALA A 328 0.44 23.57 9.79
CA ALA A 328 -0.04 24.74 10.54
C ALA A 328 -0.14 24.48 12.05
N PHE A 329 0.13 23.28 12.56
CA PHE A 329 -0.12 22.92 13.95
C PHE A 329 1.09 23.17 14.86
N ASN A 330 0.85 23.46 16.14
CA ASN A 330 1.92 23.46 17.13
C ASN A 330 2.46 22.06 17.38
N GLN A 331 1.60 21.04 17.25
CA GLN A 331 1.97 19.64 17.43
C GLN A 331 0.99 18.74 16.68
N VAL A 332 1.52 17.65 16.10
CA VAL A 332 0.73 16.50 15.69
C VAL A 332 0.90 15.40 16.74
N TYR A 333 -0.21 14.86 17.24
CA TYR A 333 -0.23 13.76 18.20
C TYR A 333 -0.71 12.48 17.52
N LEU A 334 0.04 11.39 17.70
CA LEU A 334 -0.36 10.05 17.28
C LEU A 334 -0.76 9.24 18.52
N ILE A 335 -2.05 8.92 18.64
CA ILE A 335 -2.57 8.04 19.69
C ILE A 335 -2.29 6.60 19.27
N ASN A 336 -1.58 5.85 20.11
CA ASN A 336 -1.31 4.44 19.87
C ASN A 336 -1.19 3.67 21.19
N LEU A 337 -1.79 2.49 21.25
CA LEU A 337 -1.61 1.56 22.37
C LEU A 337 -0.20 0.98 22.34
N LYS A 338 0.53 1.01 23.46
CA LYS A 338 1.90 0.45 23.55
C LYS A 338 2.03 -0.98 23.02
N ARG A 339 1.03 -1.82 23.26
CA ARG A 339 1.01 -3.22 22.83
C ARG A 339 0.77 -3.40 21.31
N ARG A 340 0.32 -2.37 20.59
CA ARG A 340 0.06 -2.39 19.14
C ARG A 340 1.28 -1.89 18.36
N GLU A 341 2.38 -2.63 18.49
CA GLU A 341 3.63 -2.34 17.78
C GLU A 341 3.46 -2.44 16.26
N ASP A 342 2.59 -3.33 15.80
CA ASP A 342 2.20 -3.49 14.40
C ASP A 342 1.67 -2.18 13.80
N ARG A 343 0.67 -1.57 14.45
CA ARG A 343 0.08 -0.29 14.03
C ARG A 343 1.05 0.87 14.21
N ARG A 344 1.83 0.86 15.29
CA ARG A 344 2.86 1.86 15.57
C ARG A 344 3.86 1.90 14.42
N VAL A 345 4.54 0.78 14.12
CA VAL A 345 5.57 0.71 13.07
C VAL A 345 5.03 1.18 11.72
N ARG A 346 3.80 0.78 11.37
CA ARG A 346 3.12 1.26 10.16
C ARG A 346 2.98 2.78 10.14
N MET A 347 2.38 3.36 11.18
CA MET A 347 2.15 4.81 11.25
C MET A 347 3.45 5.62 11.29
N LEU A 348 4.49 5.14 11.97
CA LEU A 348 5.80 5.78 11.95
C LEU A 348 6.34 5.87 10.51
N ARG A 349 6.25 4.77 9.75
CA ARG A 349 6.66 4.75 8.34
C ARG A 349 5.78 5.65 7.47
N SER A 350 4.46 5.63 7.66
CA SER A 350 3.54 6.48 6.89
C SER A 350 3.81 7.98 7.13
N LEU A 351 4.02 8.40 8.39
CA LEU A 351 4.31 9.80 8.72
C LEU A 351 5.70 10.24 8.25
N GLU A 352 6.69 9.33 8.22
CA GLU A 352 7.99 9.55 7.59
C GLU A 352 7.84 9.87 6.09
N VAL A 353 7.10 9.02 5.35
CA VAL A 353 6.81 9.19 3.92
C VAL A 353 6.15 10.54 3.65
N LEU A 354 5.17 10.90 4.47
CA LEU A 354 4.45 12.17 4.37
C LEU A 354 5.28 13.38 4.84
N GLY A 355 6.42 13.18 5.49
CA GLY A 355 7.25 14.25 6.05
C GLY A 355 6.51 15.04 7.14
N ILE A 356 5.81 14.33 8.03
CA ILE A 356 5.06 14.91 9.14
C ILE A 356 5.83 14.65 10.43
N ASP A 357 6.12 15.71 11.17
CA ASP A 357 6.67 15.62 12.53
C ASP A 357 5.54 15.40 13.53
N PHE A 358 5.76 14.54 14.53
CA PHE A 358 4.71 14.13 15.47
C PHE A 358 5.26 13.67 16.82
N THR A 359 4.37 13.67 17.81
CA THR A 359 4.62 13.12 19.15
C THR A 359 3.72 11.92 19.36
N ILE A 360 4.31 10.78 19.69
CA ILE A 360 3.56 9.60 20.12
C ILE A 360 2.93 9.90 21.47
N THR A 361 1.64 9.65 21.58
CA THR A 361 0.90 9.65 22.83
C THR A 361 0.50 8.22 23.13
N ASP A 362 1.06 7.66 24.20
CA ASP A 362 0.69 6.33 24.65
C ASP A 362 -0.79 6.34 25.06
N ALA A 363 -1.60 5.59 24.32
CA ALA A 363 -3.02 5.44 24.60
C ALA A 363 -3.23 4.71 25.93
N VAL A 364 -4.28 5.07 26.65
CA VAL A 364 -4.70 4.39 27.86
C VAL A 364 -5.26 3.03 27.48
N ASP A 365 -4.60 1.98 27.95
CA ASP A 365 -5.05 0.62 27.77
C ASP A 365 -6.25 0.32 28.67
N GLY A 366 -7.45 0.35 28.08
CA GLY A 366 -8.69 -0.02 28.76
C GLY A 366 -8.61 -1.38 29.46
N LYS A 367 -7.96 -2.38 28.85
CA LYS A 367 -7.85 -3.73 29.43
C LYS A 367 -7.00 -3.77 30.70
N ALA A 368 -6.10 -2.80 30.87
CA ALA A 368 -5.27 -2.66 32.06
C ALA A 368 -5.96 -1.88 33.20
N LEU A 369 -7.12 -1.28 32.95
CA LEU A 369 -7.85 -0.52 33.97
C LEU A 369 -8.66 -1.45 34.88
N ASN A 370 -8.54 -1.25 36.19
CA ASN A 370 -9.40 -1.89 37.20
C ASN A 370 -10.39 -0.89 37.82
N SER A 371 -11.43 -1.40 38.48
CA SER A 371 -12.49 -0.58 39.05
C SER A 371 -12.01 0.41 40.11
N THR A 372 -10.91 0.12 40.82
CA THR A 372 -10.33 1.03 41.82
C THR A 372 -9.67 2.24 41.15
N GLN A 373 -8.96 2.03 40.03
CA GLN A 373 -8.41 3.11 39.23
C GLN A 373 -9.51 3.97 38.60
N LEU A 374 -10.57 3.34 38.08
CA LEU A 374 -11.72 4.08 37.52
C LEU A 374 -12.38 5.00 38.56
N ARG A 375 -12.61 4.48 39.77
CA ARG A 375 -13.13 5.29 40.89
C ARG A 375 -12.18 6.40 41.31
N ALA A 376 -10.88 6.14 41.37
CA ALA A 376 -9.88 7.15 41.71
C ALA A 376 -9.80 8.28 40.67
N LEU A 377 -10.10 7.98 39.41
CA LEU A 377 -10.20 8.96 38.32
C LEU A 377 -11.56 9.69 38.30
N GLY A 378 -12.49 9.34 39.18
CA GLY A 378 -13.83 9.92 39.22
C GLY A 378 -14.67 9.59 37.97
N ILE A 379 -14.40 8.44 37.35
CA ILE A 379 -15.09 8.02 36.14
C ILE A 379 -16.44 7.42 36.52
N GLU A 380 -17.51 8.06 36.07
CA GLU A 380 -18.88 7.59 36.19
C GLU A 380 -19.53 7.60 34.82
N THR A 381 -20.20 6.51 34.44
CA THR A 381 -20.93 6.43 33.17
C THR A 381 -22.18 7.29 33.23
N LEU A 382 -22.54 7.94 32.12
CA LEU A 382 -23.80 8.68 32.06
C LEU A 382 -25.00 7.76 32.41
N PRO A 383 -25.83 8.10 33.41
CA PRO A 383 -27.00 7.29 33.75
C PRO A 383 -27.92 7.07 32.55
N GLY A 384 -28.28 5.81 32.29
CA GLY A 384 -29.13 5.45 31.15
C GLY A 384 -28.43 5.39 29.79
N TYR A 385 -27.10 5.55 29.75
CA TYR A 385 -26.35 5.29 28.52
C TYR A 385 -26.43 3.81 28.14
N LYS A 386 -26.79 3.58 26.87
CA LYS A 386 -26.67 2.29 26.19
C LYS A 386 -26.19 2.53 24.78
N ASP A 387 -25.22 1.73 24.36
CA ASP A 387 -24.70 1.71 23.00
C ASP A 387 -25.86 1.51 22.00
N PRO A 388 -25.99 2.36 20.97
CA PRO A 388 -27.12 2.31 20.04
C PRO A 388 -27.22 1.03 19.21
N TYR A 389 -26.12 0.27 19.08
CA TYR A 389 -26.04 -0.88 18.18
C TYR A 389 -26.07 -2.23 18.91
N SER A 390 -25.59 -2.27 20.16
CA SER A 390 -25.44 -3.49 20.95
C SER A 390 -26.21 -3.46 22.29
N ASP A 391 -26.90 -2.36 22.62
CA ASP A 391 -27.67 -2.18 23.87
C ASP A 391 -26.85 -2.37 25.16
N ARG A 392 -25.51 -2.27 25.06
CA ARG A 392 -24.55 -2.45 26.17
C ARG A 392 -24.19 -1.13 26.85
N VAL A 393 -23.65 -1.19 28.07
CA VAL A 393 -23.00 -0.05 28.73
C VAL A 393 -21.55 0.12 28.25
N LEU A 394 -20.88 1.19 28.66
CA LEU A 394 -19.48 1.48 28.30
C LEU A 394 -18.56 0.28 28.53
N THR A 395 -17.66 0.05 27.59
CA THR A 395 -16.56 -0.90 27.73
C THR A 395 -15.32 -0.25 28.30
N LYS A 396 -14.44 -1.05 28.91
CA LYS A 396 -13.14 -0.53 29.35
C LYS A 396 -12.32 0.01 28.17
N GLY A 397 -12.44 -0.60 26.99
CA GLY A 397 -11.81 -0.13 25.75
C GLY A 397 -12.27 1.27 25.33
N GLU A 398 -13.58 1.54 25.35
CA GLU A 398 -14.14 2.88 25.09
C GLU A 398 -13.68 3.91 26.14
N ILE A 399 -13.60 3.51 27.42
CA ILE A 399 -13.04 4.36 28.49
C ILE A 399 -11.57 4.68 28.19
N GLY A 400 -10.76 3.68 27.83
CA GLY A 400 -9.36 3.87 27.46
C GLY A 400 -9.18 4.81 26.26
N CYS A 401 -10.02 4.66 25.24
CA CYS A 401 -10.06 5.58 24.10
C CYS A 401 -10.37 7.02 24.54
N PHE A 402 -11.46 7.21 25.31
CA PHE A 402 -11.84 8.53 25.81
C PHE A 402 -10.71 9.18 26.62
N LEU A 403 -10.10 8.45 27.55
CA LEU A 403 -9.02 8.94 28.39
C LEU A 403 -7.77 9.32 27.57
N SER A 404 -7.50 8.62 26.47
CA SER A 404 -6.39 8.93 25.56
C SER A 404 -6.56 10.31 24.92
N HIS A 405 -7.76 10.61 24.39
CA HIS A 405 -8.07 11.94 23.86
C HIS A 405 -8.13 13.01 24.98
N TYR A 406 -8.75 12.70 26.11
CA TYR A 406 -8.84 13.60 27.26
C TYR A 406 -7.46 14.04 27.78
N ASN A 407 -6.49 13.12 27.82
CA ASN A 407 -5.11 13.43 28.19
C ASN A 407 -4.44 14.39 27.20
N ILE A 408 -4.73 14.27 25.91
CA ILE A 408 -4.25 15.25 24.92
C ILE A 408 -4.92 16.61 25.15
N TRP A 409 -6.23 16.67 25.41
CA TRP A 409 -6.91 17.93 25.68
C TRP A 409 -6.31 18.66 26.88
N LYS A 410 -6.03 17.95 27.98
CA LYS A 410 -5.30 18.51 29.13
C LYS A 410 -3.94 19.06 28.71
N LYS A 411 -3.16 18.26 27.97
CA LYS A 411 -1.82 18.66 27.50
C LYS A 411 -1.85 19.91 26.62
N VAL A 412 -2.85 20.04 25.73
CA VAL A 412 -3.06 21.22 24.89
C VAL A 412 -3.25 22.47 25.75
N VAL A 413 -4.07 22.38 26.81
CA VAL A 413 -4.31 23.47 27.75
C VAL A 413 -3.06 23.77 28.59
N GLU A 414 -2.43 22.75 29.16
CA GLU A 414 -1.24 22.89 30.00
C GLU A 414 -0.08 23.56 29.24
N LEU A 415 0.13 23.17 27.98
CA LEU A 415 1.20 23.70 27.12
C LEU A 415 0.79 24.94 26.31
N GLN A 416 -0.45 25.45 26.47
CA GLN A 416 -1.00 26.59 25.72
C GLN A 416 -0.85 26.45 24.19
N GLN A 417 -1.02 25.24 23.68
CA GLN A 417 -0.93 24.95 22.23
C GLN A 417 -2.17 25.52 21.52
N GLN A 418 -1.97 26.46 20.61
CA GLN A 418 -3.05 27.18 19.93
C GLN A 418 -3.90 26.25 19.06
N GLN A 419 -3.25 25.35 18.33
CA GLN A 419 -3.93 24.33 17.54
C GLN A 419 -3.05 23.09 17.37
N VAL A 420 -3.67 21.92 17.43
CA VAL A 420 -3.02 20.61 17.29
C VAL A 420 -3.79 19.71 16.34
N LEU A 421 -3.12 18.72 15.77
CA LEU A 421 -3.74 17.63 15.02
C LEU A 421 -3.64 16.35 15.85
N VAL A 422 -4.75 15.64 16.03
CA VAL A 422 -4.81 14.34 16.70
C VAL A 422 -5.11 13.28 15.65
N LEU A 423 -4.30 12.22 15.62
CA LEU A 423 -4.42 11.08 14.72
C LEU A 423 -4.51 9.78 15.53
N GLU A 424 -5.39 8.87 15.13
CA GLU A 424 -5.41 7.48 15.60
C GLU A 424 -4.44 6.60 14.80
N ASP A 425 -4.15 5.40 15.31
CA ASP A 425 -3.12 4.52 14.76
C ASP A 425 -3.58 3.57 13.65
N ASP A 426 -4.86 3.59 13.29
CA ASP A 426 -5.49 2.73 12.29
C ASP A 426 -6.08 3.51 11.11
N VAL A 427 -5.54 4.69 10.84
CA VAL A 427 -5.90 5.51 9.69
C VAL A 427 -5.07 5.22 8.43
N ARG A 428 -5.69 5.47 7.28
CA ARG A 428 -5.06 5.64 5.97
C ARG A 428 -5.29 7.07 5.45
N PHE A 429 -4.36 7.56 4.64
CA PHE A 429 -4.30 8.95 4.20
C PHE A 429 -4.79 9.08 2.76
N GLU A 430 -5.47 10.18 2.45
CA GLU A 430 -5.81 10.54 1.08
C GLU A 430 -4.61 11.09 0.30
N PRO A 431 -4.59 11.00 -1.05
CA PRO A 431 -3.63 11.72 -1.86
C PRO A 431 -3.65 13.21 -1.54
N SER A 432 -2.45 13.75 -1.51
CA SER A 432 -2.22 15.14 -1.17
C SER A 432 -2.73 15.55 0.21
N PHE A 433 -2.76 14.61 1.17
CA PHE A 433 -3.22 14.85 2.54
C PHE A 433 -2.63 16.14 3.15
N LYS A 434 -1.30 16.27 3.11
CA LYS A 434 -0.57 17.38 3.74
C LYS A 434 -0.88 18.72 3.08
N SER A 435 -0.77 18.81 1.75
CA SER A 435 -1.05 20.05 1.03
C SER A 435 -2.52 20.46 1.13
N ARG A 436 -3.46 19.52 0.98
CA ARG A 436 -4.90 19.77 1.08
C ARG A 436 -5.31 20.26 2.47
N LEU A 437 -4.78 19.63 3.53
CA LEU A 437 -5.06 20.07 4.90
C LEU A 437 -4.49 21.47 5.16
N ASN A 438 -3.27 21.76 4.70
CA ASN A 438 -2.67 23.10 4.80
C ASN A 438 -3.51 24.16 4.08
N THR A 439 -3.97 23.89 2.86
CA THR A 439 -4.83 24.82 2.11
C THR A 439 -6.13 25.10 2.85
N ILE A 440 -6.80 24.08 3.39
CA ILE A 440 -8.04 24.26 4.15
C ILE A 440 -7.80 25.12 5.41
N LEU A 441 -6.71 24.86 6.15
CA LEU A 441 -6.41 25.61 7.36
C LEU A 441 -6.03 27.07 7.08
N GLU A 442 -5.37 27.33 5.95
CA GLU A 442 -5.08 28.69 5.51
C GLU A 442 -6.37 29.43 5.10
N ASP A 443 -7.30 28.78 4.39
CA ASP A 443 -8.61 29.36 4.07
C ASP A 443 -9.44 29.65 5.34
N VAL A 444 -9.41 28.75 6.33
CA VAL A 444 -10.03 28.95 7.65
C VAL A 444 -9.45 30.17 8.36
N LYS A 445 -8.12 30.33 8.32
CA LYS A 445 -7.45 31.48 8.92
C LYS A 445 -7.79 32.79 8.19
N GLN A 446 -7.78 32.79 6.86
CA GLN A 446 -8.06 33.97 6.05
C GLN A 446 -9.51 34.46 6.16
N SER A 447 -10.45 33.53 6.30
CA SER A 447 -11.87 33.87 6.53
C SER A 447 -12.16 34.41 7.93
N GLY A 448 -11.22 34.26 8.88
CA GLY A 448 -11.44 34.62 10.29
C GLY A 448 -12.43 33.71 11.00
N LEU A 449 -12.73 32.54 10.42
CA LEU A 449 -13.69 31.58 10.98
C LEU A 449 -13.24 31.12 12.37
N GLN A 450 -14.11 31.30 13.35
CA GLN A 450 -13.89 30.81 14.70
C GLN A 450 -14.26 29.33 14.77
N TRP A 451 -13.31 28.48 15.15
CA TRP A 451 -13.50 27.03 15.23
C TRP A 451 -12.85 26.44 16.47
N ASP A 452 -13.41 25.33 16.94
CA ASP A 452 -12.92 24.58 18.09
C ASP A 452 -12.41 23.20 17.70
N LEU A 453 -13.12 22.52 16.79
CA LEU A 453 -12.77 21.20 16.30
C LEU A 453 -13.02 21.11 14.79
N ILE A 454 -12.08 20.54 14.03
CA ILE A 454 -12.28 20.21 12.62
C ILE A 454 -12.01 18.73 12.42
N TYR A 455 -13.03 17.93 12.10
CA TYR A 455 -12.83 16.54 11.72
C TYR A 455 -12.04 16.44 10.41
N VAL A 456 -11.01 15.58 10.42
CA VAL A 456 -10.18 15.26 9.25
C VAL A 456 -10.54 13.86 8.73
N GLY A 457 -10.89 12.94 9.64
CA GLY A 457 -11.51 11.65 9.34
C GLY A 457 -12.58 11.31 10.38
N ARG A 458 -13.73 10.83 9.91
CA ARG A 458 -14.88 10.41 10.73
C ARG A 458 -15.83 9.52 9.92
N LYS A 459 -16.79 8.89 10.60
CA LYS A 459 -17.95 8.23 9.99
C LYS A 459 -19.17 9.13 10.06
N ARG A 460 -19.69 9.52 8.90
CA ARG A 460 -20.98 10.21 8.78
C ARG A 460 -22.11 9.20 8.98
N LEU A 461 -22.99 9.44 9.96
CA LEU A 461 -24.15 8.57 10.19
C LEU A 461 -25.39 9.01 9.38
N GLN A 462 -25.48 10.29 9.04
CA GLN A 462 -26.57 10.83 8.21
C GLN A 462 -26.17 10.97 6.74
N ILE A 463 -25.94 9.84 6.06
CA ILE A 463 -25.43 9.83 4.67
C ILE A 463 -26.45 10.30 3.62
N LYS A 464 -27.75 10.26 3.93
CA LYS A 464 -28.83 10.60 2.98
C LYS A 464 -28.96 12.10 2.74
N HIS A 465 -28.43 12.92 3.64
CA HIS A 465 -28.54 14.38 3.56
C HIS A 465 -27.14 14.98 3.43
N PRO A 466 -26.89 15.83 2.41
CA PRO A 466 -25.63 16.53 2.32
C PRO A 466 -25.50 17.50 3.50
N GLU A 467 -24.30 17.59 4.07
CA GLU A 467 -23.99 18.57 5.10
C GLU A 467 -23.80 19.95 4.48
N HIS A 468 -24.04 20.99 5.27
CA HIS A 468 -23.98 22.36 4.79
C HIS A 468 -22.52 22.82 4.67
N LEU A 469 -22.17 23.34 3.49
CA LEU A 469 -20.87 23.99 3.26
C LEU A 469 -20.73 25.23 4.13
N VAL A 470 -19.51 25.49 4.58
CA VAL A 470 -19.17 26.73 5.30
C VAL A 470 -18.95 27.83 4.27
N GLU A 471 -19.73 28.90 4.37
CA GLU A 471 -19.62 30.04 3.46
C GLU A 471 -18.22 30.69 3.59
N GLY A 472 -17.58 30.95 2.45
CA GLY A 472 -16.26 31.58 2.40
C GLY A 472 -15.07 30.65 2.64
N VAL A 473 -15.28 29.37 3.00
CA VAL A 473 -14.19 28.39 3.18
C VAL A 473 -14.45 27.18 2.30
N LYS A 474 -13.53 26.91 1.36
CA LYS A 474 -13.66 25.75 0.47
C LYS A 474 -13.42 24.46 1.25
N ASN A 475 -14.08 23.37 0.81
CA ASN A 475 -13.85 22.02 1.33
C ASN A 475 -14.07 21.88 2.84
N LEU A 476 -14.96 22.70 3.42
CA LEU A 476 -15.34 22.65 4.83
C LEU A 476 -16.86 22.62 4.96
N VAL A 477 -17.36 21.77 5.86
CA VAL A 477 -18.79 21.62 6.16
C VAL A 477 -19.07 21.68 7.66
N ILE A 478 -20.32 21.98 8.01
CA ILE A 478 -20.84 21.80 9.37
C ILE A 478 -21.23 20.33 9.55
N PRO A 479 -20.55 19.55 10.41
CA PRO A 479 -20.81 18.13 10.59
C PRO A 479 -22.17 17.91 11.25
N ASP A 480 -22.84 16.83 10.85
CA ASP A 480 -23.97 16.26 11.58
C ASP A 480 -23.49 15.15 12.54
N TYR A 481 -24.41 14.34 13.07
CA TYR A 481 -24.10 13.20 13.93
C TYR A 481 -23.04 12.30 13.30
N SER A 482 -21.96 12.09 14.05
CA SER A 482 -20.70 11.53 13.57
C SER A 482 -20.16 10.50 14.54
N TYR A 483 -19.61 9.42 14.01
CA TYR A 483 -18.84 8.43 14.75
C TYR A 483 -17.36 8.48 14.37
N TRP A 484 -16.52 7.82 15.17
CA TRP A 484 -15.08 7.71 15.00
C TRP A 484 -14.31 9.04 15.15
N THR A 485 -13.12 8.94 15.69
CA THR A 485 -12.19 10.04 15.91
C THR A 485 -10.86 9.85 15.20
N LEU A 486 -10.89 9.15 14.05
CA LEU A 486 -9.75 8.80 13.19
C LEU A 486 -8.69 9.90 13.13
N GLY A 487 -9.13 11.13 12.88
CA GLY A 487 -8.30 12.30 13.15
C GLY A 487 -9.08 13.61 13.14
N TYR A 488 -8.64 14.57 13.93
CA TYR A 488 -9.23 15.90 14.02
C TYR A 488 -8.20 16.95 14.42
N ALA A 489 -8.39 18.17 13.91
CA ALA A 489 -7.74 19.35 14.44
C ALA A 489 -8.51 19.87 15.68
N LEU A 490 -7.78 20.34 16.68
CA LEU A 490 -8.34 20.88 17.92
C LEU A 490 -7.66 22.21 18.27
N SER A 491 -8.46 23.25 18.53
CA SER A 491 -7.95 24.53 19.01
C SER A 491 -7.77 24.52 20.54
N LEU A 492 -6.97 25.44 21.07
CA LEU A 492 -6.83 25.65 22.52
C LEU A 492 -8.20 25.89 23.18
N GLN A 493 -9.04 26.69 22.53
CA GLN A 493 -10.38 26.98 23.04
C GLN A 493 -11.26 25.74 23.02
N GLY A 494 -11.20 24.94 21.95
CA GLY A 494 -11.89 23.66 21.88
C GLY A 494 -11.48 22.72 23.02
N ALA A 495 -10.19 22.58 23.29
CA ALA A 495 -9.70 21.77 24.39
C ALA A 495 -10.23 22.25 25.75
N LYS A 496 -10.24 23.56 26.01
CA LYS A 496 -10.83 24.14 27.23
C LYS A 496 -12.32 23.83 27.34
N THR A 497 -13.09 24.08 26.29
CA THR A 497 -14.53 23.80 26.22
C THR A 497 -14.85 22.33 26.52
N LEU A 498 -14.08 21.39 25.97
CA LEU A 498 -14.28 19.95 26.21
C LEU A 498 -13.96 19.55 27.67
N LEU A 499 -12.94 20.16 28.29
CA LEU A 499 -12.56 19.87 29.68
C LEU A 499 -13.52 20.50 30.69
N GLU A 500 -13.97 21.74 30.45
CA GLU A 500 -14.93 22.47 31.29
C GLU A 500 -16.28 21.75 31.39
N ALA A 501 -16.62 20.92 30.39
CA ALA A 501 -17.81 20.08 30.40
C ALA A 501 -17.80 19.00 31.51
N GLN A 502 -16.64 18.76 32.15
CA GLN A 502 -16.39 17.74 33.16
C GLN A 502 -16.89 16.35 32.72
N PRO A 503 -16.36 15.80 31.60
CA PRO A 503 -16.93 14.60 31.00
C PRO A 503 -16.67 13.31 31.80
N LEU A 504 -15.67 13.29 32.70
CA LEU A 504 -15.31 12.06 33.42
C LEU A 504 -16.41 11.58 34.36
N SER A 505 -17.12 12.48 35.05
CA SER A 505 -18.21 12.13 35.97
C SER A 505 -19.54 11.82 35.27
N LYS A 506 -19.56 11.82 33.94
CA LYS A 506 -20.75 11.58 33.12
C LYS A 506 -20.34 11.10 31.74
N MET A 507 -19.50 10.07 31.72
CA MET A 507 -18.78 9.62 30.55
C MET A 507 -19.72 8.99 29.52
N LEU A 508 -19.46 9.36 28.28
CA LEU A 508 -19.93 8.73 27.05
C LEU A 508 -18.70 8.31 26.24
N PRO A 509 -18.79 7.39 25.27
CA PRO A 509 -17.75 7.23 24.28
C PRO A 509 -17.38 8.56 23.64
N VAL A 510 -16.13 8.73 23.22
CA VAL A 510 -15.62 10.02 22.73
C VAL A 510 -16.41 10.52 21.51
N ASP A 511 -16.81 9.60 20.65
CA ASP A 511 -17.57 9.86 19.44
C ASP A 511 -19.08 10.05 19.67
N GLU A 512 -19.58 9.77 20.87
CA GLU A 512 -20.91 10.21 21.33
C GLU A 512 -20.83 11.55 22.05
N PHE A 513 -19.80 11.75 22.86
CA PHE A 513 -19.57 12.98 23.62
C PHE A 513 -19.33 14.19 22.70
N LEU A 514 -18.50 14.05 21.66
CA LEU A 514 -18.22 15.18 20.76
C LEU A 514 -19.51 15.70 20.10
N PRO A 515 -20.38 14.88 19.45
CA PRO A 515 -21.67 15.35 18.93
C PRO A 515 -22.60 15.99 19.95
N VAL A 516 -22.56 15.55 21.21
CA VAL A 516 -23.29 16.24 22.29
C VAL A 516 -22.77 17.67 22.42
N MET A 517 -21.46 17.88 22.45
CA MET A 517 -20.85 19.19 22.67
C MET A 517 -21.09 20.20 21.55
N PHE A 518 -21.43 19.76 20.33
CA PHE A 518 -21.83 20.63 19.20
C PHE A 518 -23.31 20.52 18.79
N ASN A 519 -24.18 19.99 19.67
CA ASN A 519 -25.64 19.90 19.50
C ASN A 519 -26.11 19.13 18.25
N LYS A 520 -25.43 18.03 17.90
CA LYS A 520 -25.81 17.14 16.78
C LYS A 520 -26.02 15.70 17.20
N HIS A 521 -26.17 15.44 18.49
CA HIS A 521 -26.47 14.11 19.00
C HIS A 521 -27.98 13.82 18.91
N PRO A 522 -28.42 12.61 18.46
CA PRO A 522 -29.84 12.32 18.24
C PRO A 522 -30.66 12.15 19.53
N LYS A 523 -30.01 11.79 20.66
CA LYS A 523 -30.68 11.67 21.96
C LYS A 523 -30.58 12.97 22.76
N GLU A 524 -31.71 13.65 22.93
CA GLU A 524 -31.82 14.88 23.73
C GLU A 524 -31.49 14.66 25.21
N GLU A 525 -31.82 13.48 25.73
CA GLU A 525 -31.52 13.09 27.11
C GLU A 525 -30.02 13.22 27.41
N TYR A 526 -29.15 12.77 26.49
CA TYR A 526 -27.71 12.83 26.67
C TYR A 526 -27.21 14.27 26.59
N MET A 527 -27.75 15.05 25.64
CA MET A 527 -27.43 16.47 25.53
C MET A 527 -27.84 17.26 26.78
N SER A 528 -28.97 16.93 27.42
CA SER A 528 -29.46 17.66 28.60
C SER A 528 -28.50 17.63 29.79
N GLN A 529 -27.63 16.62 29.86
CA GLN A 529 -26.66 16.42 30.96
C GLN A 529 -25.43 17.35 30.85
N PHE A 530 -25.23 17.99 29.70
CA PHE A 530 -24.12 18.92 29.46
C PHE A 530 -24.70 20.31 29.21
N LYS A 531 -24.74 21.20 30.20
CA LYS A 531 -25.41 22.51 30.04
C LYS A 531 -24.70 23.44 29.04
N GLN A 532 -23.38 23.41 28.98
CA GLN A 532 -22.56 24.21 28.06
C GLN A 532 -22.13 23.33 26.89
N ARG A 533 -22.76 23.52 25.72
CA ARG A 533 -22.51 22.77 24.47
C ARG A 533 -22.28 23.75 23.32
N ASN A 534 -21.22 24.53 23.44
CA ASN A 534 -20.88 25.63 22.52
C ASN A 534 -19.67 25.31 21.64
N LEU A 535 -19.32 24.02 21.48
CA LEU A 535 -18.20 23.61 20.64
C LEU A 535 -18.48 23.92 19.17
N LYS A 536 -17.65 24.75 18.54
CA LYS A 536 -17.72 25.08 17.12
C LYS A 536 -17.03 24.00 16.29
N ALA A 537 -17.78 22.98 15.91
CA ALA A 537 -17.28 21.85 15.13
C ALA A 537 -17.48 22.05 13.62
N PHE A 538 -16.46 21.69 12.84
CA PHE A 538 -16.48 21.60 11.39
C PHE A 538 -15.91 20.25 10.93
N SER A 539 -15.97 19.96 9.63
CA SER A 539 -15.35 18.78 9.02
C SER A 539 -14.81 19.15 7.65
N VAL A 540 -13.65 18.62 7.30
CA VAL A 540 -13.16 18.70 5.91
C VAL A 540 -14.08 17.87 4.99
N GLN A 541 -14.25 18.32 3.75
CA GLN A 541 -15.06 17.65 2.73
C GLN A 541 -14.40 17.80 1.34
N PRO A 542 -14.03 16.71 0.65
CA PRO A 542 -14.11 15.33 1.13
C PRO A 542 -13.13 15.05 2.28
N LEU A 543 -13.40 14.00 3.06
CA LEU A 543 -12.54 13.55 4.16
C LEU A 543 -11.12 13.27 3.66
N LEU A 544 -10.14 13.46 4.53
CA LEU A 544 -8.71 13.26 4.23
C LEU A 544 -8.12 12.02 4.91
N LEU A 545 -8.86 11.44 5.85
CA LEU A 545 -8.50 10.22 6.58
C LEU A 545 -9.66 9.24 6.57
N PHE A 546 -9.32 7.96 6.41
CA PHE A 546 -10.24 6.83 6.44
C PHE A 546 -9.67 5.74 7.35
N PRO A 547 -10.48 4.79 7.85
CA PRO A 547 -9.92 3.65 8.54
C PRO A 547 -9.16 2.77 7.55
N THR A 548 -8.14 2.06 8.02
CA THR A 548 -7.44 1.04 7.22
C THR A 548 -8.39 -0.07 6.76
N HIS A 549 -9.32 -0.47 7.64
CA HIS A 549 -10.32 -1.49 7.39
C HIS A 549 -11.68 -1.05 7.94
N TYR A 550 -12.74 -1.30 7.19
CA TYR A 550 -14.13 -1.11 7.65
C TYR A 550 -14.65 -2.36 8.36
N THR A 551 -15.66 -2.18 9.21
CA THR A 551 -16.33 -3.28 9.89
C THR A 551 -16.83 -4.34 8.90
N GLY A 552 -16.38 -5.58 9.08
CA GLY A 552 -16.73 -6.72 8.23
C GLY A 552 -15.76 -6.98 7.07
N GLU A 553 -14.76 -6.12 6.86
CA GLU A 553 -13.67 -6.40 5.93
C GLU A 553 -12.65 -7.39 6.55
N PRO A 554 -12.03 -8.28 5.75
CA PRO A 554 -10.92 -9.10 6.21
C PRO A 554 -9.83 -8.22 6.83
N GLY A 555 -9.33 -8.58 8.03
CA GLY A 555 -8.31 -7.78 8.74
C GLY A 555 -8.87 -6.72 9.69
N TYR A 556 -10.18 -6.45 9.70
CA TYR A 556 -10.79 -5.55 10.67
C TYR A 556 -10.66 -6.05 12.11
N PHE A 557 -10.21 -5.17 13.00
CA PHE A 557 -10.12 -5.42 14.44
C PHE A 557 -10.27 -4.13 15.25
N SER A 558 -11.09 -4.16 16.30
CA SER A 558 -11.35 -2.99 17.17
C SER A 558 -10.96 -3.27 18.62
N ASP A 559 -9.95 -2.57 19.14
CA ASP A 559 -9.49 -2.66 20.53
C ASP A 559 -10.46 -2.00 21.53
N THR A 560 -11.32 -1.09 21.06
CA THR A 560 -12.35 -0.44 21.88
C THR A 560 -13.52 -1.40 22.09
N GLU A 561 -13.94 -2.09 21.03
CA GLU A 561 -15.13 -2.92 21.03
C GLU A 561 -14.89 -4.36 21.55
N THR A 562 -13.66 -4.88 21.47
CA THR A 562 -13.27 -6.22 21.96
C THR A 562 -12.59 -6.17 23.34
N SER A 563 -13.33 -5.73 24.36
CA SER A 563 -12.84 -5.66 25.75
C SER A 563 -13.90 -6.11 26.76
N THR A 564 -13.67 -5.98 28.07
CA THR A 564 -14.71 -6.30 29.07
C THR A 564 -15.61 -5.09 29.33
N ILE A 565 -16.80 -5.35 29.87
CA ILE A 565 -17.70 -4.30 30.34
C ILE A 565 -17.04 -3.54 31.51
N TRP A 566 -17.37 -2.25 31.69
CA TRP A 566 -16.74 -1.38 32.68
C TRP A 566 -16.98 -1.77 34.15
N ASP A 567 -18.13 -2.38 34.46
CA ASP A 567 -18.57 -2.75 35.81
C ASP A 567 -18.54 -4.26 36.09
N ASP A 568 -18.24 -5.09 35.09
CA ASP A 568 -18.14 -6.54 35.24
C ASP A 568 -16.95 -7.11 34.45
N GLU A 569 -15.94 -7.59 35.18
CA GLU A 569 -14.71 -8.16 34.60
C GLU A 569 -14.90 -9.58 34.06
N THR A 570 -16.05 -10.21 34.31
CA THR A 570 -16.35 -11.58 33.88
C THR A 570 -17.02 -11.65 32.49
N VAL A 571 -17.50 -10.51 31.97
CA VAL A 571 -18.17 -10.42 30.67
C VAL A 571 -17.22 -9.83 29.64
N ALA A 572 -16.58 -10.70 28.85
CA ALA A 572 -15.87 -10.31 27.65
C ALA A 572 -16.87 -9.97 26.52
N THR A 573 -16.68 -8.86 25.84
CA THR A 573 -17.47 -8.51 24.66
C THR A 573 -16.73 -8.93 23.39
N ASP A 574 -17.40 -9.75 22.58
CA ASP A 574 -16.99 -10.03 21.19
C ASP A 574 -18.08 -9.52 20.25
N TRP A 575 -17.67 -8.97 19.11
CA TRP A 575 -18.55 -8.26 18.17
C TRP A 575 -19.25 -9.19 17.19
N ASP A 576 -19.50 -10.44 17.61
CA ASP A 576 -19.97 -11.50 16.74
C ASP A 576 -21.48 -11.35 16.46
N ARG A 577 -21.81 -10.62 15.39
CA ARG A 577 -23.18 -10.36 14.89
C ARG A 577 -24.01 -11.61 14.56
N HIS A 578 -23.51 -12.81 14.84
CA HIS A 578 -24.19 -14.08 14.56
C HIS A 578 -25.10 -14.55 15.70
N HIS A 579 -25.02 -13.96 16.90
CA HIS A 579 -25.80 -14.39 18.06
C HIS A 579 -27.05 -13.55 18.41
N ILE A 580 -27.57 -12.74 17.48
CA ILE A 580 -28.88 -12.10 17.64
C ILE A 580 -29.85 -12.66 16.59
N ARG A 581 -30.28 -13.91 16.79
CA ARG A 581 -31.51 -14.48 16.20
C ARG A 581 -32.38 -15.07 17.31
N GLY A 582 -33.05 -14.19 18.03
CA GLY A 582 -34.29 -14.45 18.77
C GLY A 582 -34.97 -13.09 18.88
N ASP A 583 -36.09 -12.81 18.22
CA ASP A 583 -37.37 -13.48 18.37
C ASP A 583 -38.19 -13.37 17.08
N ARG A 584 -38.59 -14.50 16.50
CA ARG A 584 -39.42 -14.58 15.28
C ARG A 584 -40.89 -14.51 15.66
N SER A 585 -41.38 -13.33 16.01
CA SER A 585 -42.81 -13.03 15.86
C SER A 585 -43.08 -11.52 15.81
N ARG A 586 -42.97 -10.95 14.62
CA ARG A 586 -43.84 -9.89 14.09
C ARG A 586 -43.45 -9.66 12.64
N GLY A 587 -44.42 -9.84 11.76
CA GLY A 587 -44.19 -9.85 10.33
C GLY A 587 -43.67 -8.51 9.85
N ASP A 588 -42.56 -8.54 9.13
CA ASP A 588 -42.28 -7.51 8.14
C ASP A 588 -41.48 -8.10 6.97
N LYS A 589 -41.76 -7.58 5.79
CA LYS A 589 -41.28 -8.08 4.51
C LYS A 589 -39.76 -8.00 4.43
N SER A 590 -39.15 -9.06 3.92
CA SER A 590 -37.72 -9.13 3.59
C SER A 590 -37.25 -7.90 2.78
N PRO A 591 -36.23 -7.15 3.23
CA PRO A 591 -35.59 -6.17 2.38
C PRO A 591 -34.65 -6.86 1.40
N THR A 592 -34.86 -6.58 0.12
CA THR A 592 -33.98 -6.85 -1.02
C THR A 592 -32.56 -6.32 -0.75
N PRO A 593 -31.48 -6.98 -1.21
CA PRO A 593 -30.12 -6.49 -1.00
C PRO A 593 -29.95 -5.13 -1.68
N ILE A 594 -29.66 -4.10 -0.89
CA ILE A 594 -29.37 -2.75 -1.39
C ILE A 594 -27.99 -2.78 -2.02
N ALA A 595 -27.94 -2.41 -3.30
CA ALA A 595 -26.73 -2.24 -4.07
C ALA A 595 -25.77 -1.26 -3.40
N GLU A 596 -24.51 -1.69 -3.24
CA GLU A 596 -23.37 -0.86 -2.90
C GLU A 596 -23.12 0.17 -4.02
N ASN A 597 -23.78 1.32 -3.92
CA ASN A 597 -23.42 2.53 -4.65
C ASN A 597 -23.05 3.60 -3.63
N SER A 598 -21.85 3.49 -3.06
CA SER A 598 -21.09 4.68 -2.67
C SER A 598 -20.22 5.05 -3.87
N PRO A 599 -20.28 6.28 -4.39
CA PRO A 599 -19.43 6.70 -5.49
C PRO A 599 -17.99 6.70 -4.96
N ARG A 600 -17.21 5.69 -5.35
CA ARG A 600 -15.77 5.89 -5.51
C ARG A 600 -15.67 6.80 -6.72
N ASP A 601 -15.57 8.10 -6.44
CA ASP A 601 -15.67 9.17 -7.43
C ASP A 601 -14.85 8.83 -8.68
N GLU A 602 -15.57 8.90 -9.80
CA GLU A 602 -15.04 8.95 -11.15
C GLU A 602 -14.31 10.29 -11.32
N LEU A 603 -12.98 10.26 -11.31
CA LEU A 603 -12.12 11.10 -12.14
C LEU A 603 -10.88 10.29 -12.52
#